data_AF-A0A8T4A1V8-F1
#
_entry.id   AF-A0A8T4A1V8-F1
#
_cell.length_a   1.000
_cell.length_b   1.000
_cell.length_c   1.000
_cell.angle_alpha   90.00
_cell.angle_beta   90.00
_cell.angle_gamma   90.00
#
_symmetry.space_group_name_H-M   'P 1'
#
loop_
_entity.id
_entity.type
_entity.pdbx_description
1 polymer ?
#
loop_
_entity_poly.entity_id
_entity_poly.type
_entity_poly.pdbx_seq_one_letter_code
_entity_poly.pdbx_strand_id
1 'polypeptide(L)'
;ADLRSITKSKDELDSEIAILRTELEGKGEKLSETLSFLKSEQDRAARLESQLVEFKEKYQNLQLAFEEKSKEIKTSQLQVPRLESEIARLSKFEKENVELRKEVAKLKEALSETRDVGELKKIIDEKTRDIKAGELQVQKLRAEIERFSKFEYENLELKREIENLNRTLLSTKKELMETQDKFADLRSITKSKDELDSEIAILRTELEGKGEKLSETLSFLKSEQDRAARLESQLVEFKEKYQNLQLAFEDVSKEVKTLQLQVQKLEGDLRQKNELISAKASAVEKLTENSGALKTEVDILKESIFERDIKLSGYEEKISTLNDRIEKLQEEVNSKDEAVKAKERTAFEELRNLQLQIQKLREDATQKDKLIAETEKLKASLSERDGKISSLEAALRDLDGKLRLQEETIKAKEAIVLEKDLKIKAVGEELQAQKDKNIYFNIGMVIRKYLIDSFTLTTAGGEIIGSTSKTPQEDAAQARALWSQMKVEEGEISRIEIVGREAKYLLFIPHGSTHVLSLLKSEKKISGEMLDAMAEDLKAALGLLF
;
A
#
# COMPACT_ATOMS: atom_id res chain seq x y z
N ALA A 1 14.46 -36.79 -51.34
CA ALA A 1 15.02 -36.55 -52.69
C ALA A 1 15.91 -37.71 -53.13
N ASP A 2 15.62 -38.92 -52.62
CA ASP A 2 16.67 -39.95 -52.44
C ASP A 2 16.58 -41.13 -53.42
N LEU A 3 15.51 -41.23 -54.22
CA LEU A 3 15.43 -42.26 -55.26
C LEU A 3 16.21 -41.90 -56.54
N ARG A 4 16.25 -40.62 -56.94
CA ARG A 4 17.02 -40.17 -58.13
C ARG A 4 18.54 -40.26 -57.95
N SER A 5 19.02 -40.10 -56.71
CA SER A 5 20.44 -40.24 -56.36
C SER A 5 20.91 -41.70 -56.51
N ILE A 6 20.10 -42.64 -56.04
CA ILE A 6 20.40 -44.08 -56.12
C ILE A 6 20.31 -44.59 -57.56
N THR A 7 19.36 -44.10 -58.38
CA THR A 7 19.29 -44.48 -59.80
C THR A 7 20.51 -43.99 -60.57
N LYS A 8 20.99 -42.77 -60.30
CA LYS A 8 22.17 -42.23 -60.97
C LYS A 8 23.46 -42.96 -60.57
N SER A 9 23.62 -43.29 -59.30
CA SER A 9 24.76 -44.09 -58.82
C SER A 9 24.71 -45.53 -59.35
N LYS A 10 23.52 -46.10 -59.55
CA LYS A 10 23.35 -47.40 -60.21
C LYS A 10 23.73 -47.35 -61.69
N ASP A 11 23.30 -46.32 -62.42
CA ASP A 11 23.64 -46.16 -63.84
C ASP A 11 25.15 -45.90 -64.05
N GLU A 12 25.79 -45.20 -63.10
CA GLU A 12 27.25 -45.01 -63.07
C GLU A 12 27.99 -46.33 -62.80
N LEU A 13 27.53 -47.13 -61.83
CA LEU A 13 28.10 -48.46 -61.56
C LEU A 13 27.84 -49.45 -62.71
N ASP A 14 26.66 -49.44 -63.34
CA ASP A 14 26.35 -50.28 -64.49
C ASP A 14 27.21 -49.89 -65.71
N SER A 15 27.53 -48.60 -65.87
CA SER A 15 28.47 -48.12 -66.90
C SER A 15 29.91 -48.52 -66.60
N GLU A 16 30.35 -48.45 -65.34
CA GLU A 16 31.69 -48.87 -64.91
C GLU A 16 31.86 -50.40 -65.03
N ILE A 17 30.82 -51.18 -64.69
CA ILE A 17 30.76 -52.62 -64.93
C ILE A 17 30.79 -52.93 -66.43
N ALA A 18 30.11 -52.14 -67.26
CA ALA A 18 30.15 -52.31 -68.71
C ALA A 18 31.57 -52.08 -69.26
N ILE A 19 32.25 -51.01 -68.85
CA ILE A 19 33.64 -50.71 -69.23
C ILE A 19 34.58 -51.83 -68.78
N LEU A 20 34.46 -52.28 -67.52
CA LEU A 20 35.27 -53.38 -67.01
C LEU A 20 35.01 -54.69 -67.76
N ARG A 21 33.77 -54.96 -68.20
CA ARG A 21 33.47 -56.12 -69.05
C ARG A 21 34.15 -56.02 -70.42
N THR A 22 34.11 -54.87 -71.08
CA THR A 22 34.80 -54.69 -72.37
C THR A 22 36.31 -54.79 -72.24
N GLU A 23 36.89 -54.27 -71.14
CA GLU A 23 38.33 -54.43 -70.88
C GLU A 23 38.73 -55.88 -70.60
N LEU A 24 37.88 -56.63 -69.90
CA LEU A 24 38.12 -58.03 -69.56
C LEU A 24 37.95 -58.93 -70.80
N GLU A 25 37.00 -58.60 -71.68
CA GLU A 25 36.80 -59.24 -72.98
C GLU A 25 37.97 -58.96 -73.93
N GLY A 26 38.44 -57.70 -74.01
CA GLY A 26 39.64 -57.35 -74.77
C GLY A 26 40.94 -57.96 -74.22
N LYS A 27 41.03 -58.19 -72.90
CA LYS A 27 42.12 -58.97 -72.30
C LYS A 27 41.98 -60.46 -72.61
N GLY A 28 40.76 -60.99 -72.65
CA GLY A 28 40.46 -62.37 -73.04
C GLY A 28 40.83 -62.67 -74.49
N GLU A 29 40.53 -61.75 -75.42
CA GLU A 29 40.92 -61.85 -76.83
C GLU A 29 42.45 -61.84 -76.99
N LYS A 30 43.15 -60.92 -76.31
CA LYS A 30 44.63 -60.89 -76.30
C LYS A 30 45.24 -62.15 -75.70
N LEU A 31 44.61 -62.72 -74.66
CA LEU A 31 45.03 -64.00 -74.07
C LEU A 31 44.80 -65.17 -75.04
N SER A 32 43.71 -65.15 -75.80
CA SER A 32 43.40 -66.14 -76.83
C SER A 32 44.37 -66.06 -78.01
N GLU A 33 44.72 -64.86 -78.46
CA GLU A 33 45.77 -64.66 -79.48
C GLU A 33 47.13 -65.16 -78.99
N THR A 34 47.53 -64.81 -77.76
CA THR A 34 48.82 -65.29 -77.21
C THR A 34 48.85 -66.80 -77.03
N LEU A 35 47.74 -67.43 -76.60
CA LEU A 35 47.64 -68.89 -76.53
C LEU A 35 47.71 -69.53 -77.93
N SER A 36 47.09 -68.93 -78.95
CA SER A 36 47.17 -69.44 -80.33
C SER A 36 48.59 -69.34 -80.90
N PHE A 37 49.30 -68.24 -80.62
CA PHE A 37 50.70 -68.06 -80.99
C PHE A 37 51.61 -69.07 -80.27
N LEU A 38 51.43 -69.25 -78.96
CA LEU A 38 52.20 -70.23 -78.19
C LEU A 38 51.99 -71.66 -78.68
N LYS A 39 50.75 -72.01 -79.07
CA LYS A 39 50.41 -73.29 -79.68
C LYS A 39 51.14 -73.49 -81.02
N SER A 40 51.19 -72.46 -81.86
CA SER A 40 51.90 -72.52 -83.14
C SER A 40 53.41 -72.69 -82.99
N GLU A 41 54.02 -72.06 -81.97
CA GLU A 41 55.45 -72.23 -81.65
C GLU A 41 55.73 -73.60 -81.02
N GLN A 42 54.81 -74.14 -80.22
CA GLN A 42 54.90 -75.51 -79.70
C GLN A 42 54.86 -76.55 -80.83
N ASP A 43 53.97 -76.38 -81.81
CA ASP A 43 53.88 -77.26 -82.98
C ASP A 43 55.13 -77.14 -83.87
N ARG A 44 55.69 -75.92 -83.98
CA ARG A 44 56.95 -75.69 -84.69
C ARG A 44 58.15 -76.35 -83.98
N ALA A 45 58.20 -76.29 -82.65
CA ALA A 45 59.23 -76.97 -81.86
C ALA A 45 59.16 -78.50 -82.04
N ALA A 46 57.96 -79.09 -82.03
CA ALA A 46 57.77 -80.52 -82.27
C ALA A 46 58.22 -80.95 -83.68
N ARG A 47 57.99 -80.11 -84.70
CA ARG A 47 58.49 -80.38 -86.08
C ARG A 47 60.01 -80.33 -86.15
N LEU A 48 60.64 -79.38 -85.46
CA LEU A 48 62.10 -79.28 -85.41
C LEU A 48 62.74 -80.47 -84.66
N GLU A 49 62.12 -80.94 -83.57
CA GLU A 49 62.57 -82.16 -82.87
C GLU A 49 62.49 -83.39 -83.78
N SER A 50 61.41 -83.56 -84.54
CA SER A 50 61.27 -84.66 -85.51
C SER A 50 62.34 -84.61 -86.61
N GLN A 51 62.66 -83.41 -87.13
CA GLN A 51 63.73 -83.24 -88.12
C GLN A 51 65.10 -83.56 -87.55
N LEU A 52 65.35 -83.24 -86.28
CA LEU A 52 66.62 -83.50 -85.60
C LEU A 52 66.83 -85.01 -85.36
N VAL A 53 65.76 -85.76 -85.10
CA VAL A 53 65.79 -87.24 -85.04
C VAL A 53 66.14 -87.85 -86.40
N GLU A 54 65.49 -87.42 -87.48
CA GLU A 54 65.83 -87.89 -88.84
C GLU A 54 67.29 -87.57 -89.23
N PHE A 55 67.80 -86.40 -88.82
CA PHE A 55 69.19 -86.03 -89.08
C PHE A 55 70.17 -86.92 -88.30
N LYS A 56 69.83 -87.30 -87.06
CA LYS A 56 70.62 -88.23 -86.25
C LYS A 56 70.69 -89.63 -86.87
N GLU A 57 69.56 -90.15 -87.37
CA GLU A 57 69.52 -91.46 -88.04
C GLU A 57 70.33 -91.43 -89.35
N LYS A 58 70.19 -90.37 -90.17
CA LYS A 58 71.01 -90.21 -91.38
C LYS A 58 72.50 -90.16 -91.08
N TYR A 59 72.90 -89.46 -90.01
CA TYR A 59 74.30 -89.37 -89.59
C TYR A 59 74.85 -90.74 -89.14
N GLN A 60 74.09 -91.50 -88.34
CA GLN A 60 74.48 -92.85 -87.93
C GLN A 60 74.62 -93.80 -89.12
N ASN A 61 73.72 -93.74 -90.09
CA ASN A 61 73.80 -94.55 -91.31
C ASN A 61 75.03 -94.19 -92.17
N LEU A 62 75.38 -92.90 -92.27
CA LEU A 62 76.59 -92.47 -92.97
C LEU A 62 77.87 -92.96 -92.26
N GLN A 63 77.86 -92.96 -90.92
CA GLN A 63 79.00 -93.41 -90.12
C GLN A 63 79.26 -94.91 -90.31
N LEU A 64 78.20 -95.73 -90.35
CA LEU A 64 78.30 -97.17 -90.67
C LEU A 64 78.82 -97.42 -92.09
N ALA A 65 78.31 -96.68 -93.08
CA ALA A 65 78.77 -96.80 -94.48
C ALA A 65 80.25 -96.41 -94.64
N PHE A 66 80.72 -95.42 -93.87
CA PHE A 66 82.12 -95.01 -93.88
C PHE A 66 83.04 -96.09 -93.27
N GLU A 67 82.64 -96.72 -92.17
CA GLU A 67 83.38 -97.84 -91.58
C GLU A 67 83.48 -99.04 -92.53
N GLU A 68 82.43 -99.31 -93.30
CA GLU A 68 82.39 -100.39 -94.28
C GLU A 68 83.32 -100.13 -95.48
N LYS A 69 83.32 -98.90 -96.03
CA LYS A 69 84.26 -98.49 -97.08
C LYS A 69 85.71 -98.47 -96.60
N SER A 70 85.95 -98.12 -95.34
CA SER A 70 87.30 -98.16 -94.75
C SER A 70 87.86 -99.60 -94.68
N LYS A 71 87.00 -100.61 -94.45
CA LYS A 71 87.37 -102.04 -94.52
C LYS A 71 87.67 -102.51 -95.95
N GLU A 72 86.89 -102.09 -96.94
CA GLU A 72 87.16 -102.41 -98.35
C GLU A 72 88.51 -101.85 -98.84
N ILE A 73 88.86 -100.62 -98.46
CA ILE A 73 90.14 -99.99 -98.82
C ILE A 73 91.34 -100.77 -98.26
N LYS A 74 91.26 -101.24 -97.01
CA LYS A 74 92.30 -102.11 -96.42
C LYS A 74 92.46 -103.44 -97.15
N THR A 75 91.38 -103.95 -97.76
CA THR A 75 91.40 -105.23 -98.48
C THR A 75 92.02 -105.08 -99.87
N SER A 76 91.74 -103.97 -100.57
CA SER A 76 92.35 -103.66 -101.87
C SER A 76 93.85 -103.31 -101.78
N GLN A 77 94.30 -102.72 -100.67
CA GLN A 77 95.72 -102.43 -100.43
C GLN A 77 96.61 -103.68 -100.26
N LEU A 78 96.04 -104.85 -99.95
CA LEU A 78 96.76 -106.12 -99.86
C LEU A 78 96.95 -106.85 -101.21
N GLN A 79 96.30 -106.39 -102.30
CA GLN A 79 96.36 -107.04 -103.62
C GLN A 79 97.43 -106.45 -104.57
N VAL A 80 97.90 -105.23 -104.33
CA VAL A 80 98.87 -104.52 -105.19
C VAL A 80 100.24 -105.21 -105.31
N PRO A 81 100.85 -105.79 -104.24
CA PRO A 81 102.16 -106.44 -104.35
C PRO A 81 102.16 -107.76 -105.14
N ARG A 82 100.99 -108.40 -105.33
CA ARG A 82 100.88 -109.64 -106.12
C ARG A 82 101.01 -109.40 -107.61
N LEU A 83 100.45 -108.30 -108.13
CA LEU A 83 100.46 -107.96 -109.56
C LEU A 83 101.84 -107.46 -110.03
N GLU A 84 102.63 -106.85 -109.16
CA GLU A 84 104.01 -106.40 -109.48
C GLU A 84 104.99 -107.57 -109.68
N SER A 85 104.72 -108.74 -109.10
CA SER A 85 105.56 -109.95 -109.28
C SER A 85 105.36 -110.67 -110.62
N GLU A 86 104.24 -110.41 -111.31
CA GLU A 86 103.83 -111.10 -112.54
C GLU A 86 104.40 -110.40 -113.80
N ILE A 87 104.61 -109.08 -113.73
CA ILE A 87 105.24 -108.27 -114.79
C ILE A 87 106.72 -108.62 -114.98
N ALA A 88 107.43 -109.02 -113.91
CA ALA A 88 108.85 -109.38 -113.98
C ALA A 88 109.12 -110.71 -114.72
N ARG A 89 108.11 -111.57 -114.93
CA ARG A 89 108.27 -112.86 -115.65
C ARG A 89 108.25 -112.71 -117.18
N LEU A 90 107.67 -111.64 -117.73
CA LEU A 90 107.45 -111.50 -119.18
C LEU A 90 108.64 -110.90 -119.96
N SER A 91 109.63 -110.29 -119.30
CA SER A 91 110.80 -109.69 -119.98
C SER A 91 111.90 -110.68 -120.39
N LYS A 92 111.74 -111.99 -120.08
CA LYS A 92 112.76 -113.03 -120.34
C LYS A 92 112.63 -113.71 -121.72
N PHE A 93 111.51 -113.53 -122.42
CA PHE A 93 111.20 -114.24 -123.69
C PHE A 93 111.75 -113.57 -124.96
N GLU A 94 112.21 -112.32 -124.89
CA GLU A 94 112.62 -111.54 -126.09
C GLU A 94 114.04 -111.83 -126.59
N LYS A 95 114.85 -112.62 -125.85
CA LYS A 95 116.26 -112.89 -126.20
C LYS A 95 116.52 -114.08 -127.13
N GLU A 96 115.53 -114.91 -127.47
CA GLU A 96 115.72 -116.13 -128.27
C GLU A 96 115.57 -115.97 -129.80
N ASN A 97 115.10 -114.82 -130.30
CA ASN A 97 114.74 -114.67 -131.73
C ASN A 97 115.91 -114.26 -132.68
N VAL A 98 117.16 -114.26 -132.19
CA VAL A 98 118.34 -113.79 -132.94
C VAL A 98 119.09 -114.91 -133.70
N GLU A 99 118.85 -116.19 -133.41
CA GLU A 99 119.67 -117.28 -133.99
C GLU A 99 119.26 -117.78 -135.40
N LEU A 100 118.01 -117.57 -135.84
CA LEU A 100 117.50 -118.14 -137.11
C LEU A 100 118.01 -117.45 -138.39
N ARG A 101 118.73 -116.33 -138.31
CA ARG A 101 119.21 -115.59 -139.49
C ARG A 101 120.62 -115.99 -139.97
N LYS A 102 121.31 -116.92 -139.29
CA LYS A 102 122.68 -117.35 -139.65
C LYS A 102 122.75 -118.53 -140.65
N GLU A 103 121.64 -119.20 -140.99
CA GLU A 103 121.66 -120.41 -141.84
C GLU A 103 121.60 -120.17 -143.36
N VAL A 104 121.19 -118.99 -143.84
CA VAL A 104 121.03 -118.74 -145.29
C VAL A 104 122.37 -118.49 -146.01
N ALA A 105 123.47 -118.28 -145.27
CA ALA A 105 124.80 -118.04 -145.83
C ALA A 105 125.53 -119.31 -146.34
N LYS A 106 124.97 -120.52 -146.18
CA LYS A 106 125.69 -121.78 -146.48
C LYS A 106 125.39 -122.44 -147.83
N LEU A 107 124.57 -121.86 -148.71
CA LEU A 107 124.05 -122.57 -149.91
C LEU A 107 124.46 -122.02 -151.28
N LYS A 108 125.47 -121.16 -151.40
CA LYS A 108 125.95 -120.72 -152.73
C LYS A 108 127.45 -120.90 -152.97
N GLU A 109 128.02 -121.91 -152.32
CA GLU A 109 129.41 -122.39 -152.48
C GLU A 109 129.42 -123.84 -153.01
N ALA A 110 128.72 -124.08 -154.13
CA ALA A 110 128.80 -125.35 -154.84
C ALA A 110 128.40 -125.15 -156.31
N LEU A 111 129.34 -124.71 -157.16
CA LEU A 111 129.52 -125.22 -158.53
C LEU A 111 130.75 -124.59 -159.20
N SER A 112 131.81 -125.38 -159.32
CA SER A 112 133.07 -125.11 -160.04
C SER A 112 133.28 -126.15 -161.14
N GLU A 113 134.11 -125.82 -162.16
CA GLU A 113 134.68 -126.63 -163.28
C GLU A 113 134.04 -126.36 -164.67
N THR A 114 134.72 -126.19 -165.83
CA THR A 114 136.10 -126.43 -166.32
C THR A 114 136.36 -125.76 -167.71
N ARG A 115 137.64 -125.42 -167.98
CA ARG A 115 138.51 -125.39 -169.21
C ARG A 115 138.13 -124.84 -170.63
N ASP A 116 139.16 -124.17 -171.19
CA ASP A 116 139.69 -124.05 -172.58
C ASP A 116 139.11 -123.09 -173.68
N VAL A 117 139.42 -121.79 -173.55
CA VAL A 117 140.21 -120.84 -174.40
C VAL A 117 140.11 -120.79 -175.95
N GLY A 118 139.64 -121.79 -176.71
CA GLY A 118 139.77 -121.77 -178.18
C GLY A 118 138.67 -121.03 -178.96
N GLU A 119 137.41 -121.27 -178.58
CA GLU A 119 136.23 -120.82 -179.33
C GLU A 119 135.54 -119.59 -178.71
N LEU A 120 135.99 -119.18 -177.51
CA LEU A 120 135.52 -118.01 -176.76
C LEU A 120 135.60 -116.70 -177.56
N LYS A 121 136.54 -116.58 -178.50
CA LYS A 121 136.78 -115.30 -179.17
C LYS A 121 135.72 -114.93 -180.22
N LYS A 122 134.95 -115.89 -180.74
CA LYS A 122 133.82 -115.59 -181.64
C LYS A 122 132.49 -115.41 -180.92
N ILE A 123 132.27 -116.10 -179.80
CA ILE A 123 131.06 -115.99 -178.98
C ILE A 123 131.05 -114.69 -178.15
N ILE A 124 132.22 -114.17 -177.75
CA ILE A 124 132.35 -112.90 -177.00
C ILE A 124 131.79 -111.71 -177.79
N ASP A 125 131.97 -111.66 -179.11
CA ASP A 125 131.47 -110.53 -179.92
C ASP A 125 129.93 -110.57 -180.10
N GLU A 126 129.32 -111.76 -179.99
CA GLU A 126 127.87 -111.94 -180.04
C GLU A 126 127.22 -111.68 -178.65
N LYS A 127 127.83 -112.18 -177.57
CA LYS A 127 127.36 -111.94 -176.19
C LYS A 127 127.51 -110.48 -175.75
N THR A 128 128.47 -109.72 -176.30
CA THR A 128 128.61 -108.28 -176.00
C THR A 128 127.40 -107.46 -176.49
N ARG A 129 126.71 -107.90 -177.56
CA ARG A 129 125.44 -107.30 -177.99
C ARG A 129 124.28 -107.66 -177.06
N ASP A 130 124.20 -108.90 -176.60
CA ASP A 130 123.19 -109.33 -175.61
C ASP A 130 123.33 -108.61 -174.26
N ILE A 131 124.57 -108.33 -173.82
CA ILE A 131 124.85 -107.61 -172.58
C ILE A 131 124.31 -106.17 -172.64
N LYS A 132 124.46 -105.47 -173.78
CA LYS A 132 123.91 -104.11 -173.95
C LYS A 132 122.37 -104.07 -173.95
N ALA A 133 121.71 -105.11 -174.43
CA ALA A 133 120.24 -105.22 -174.34
C ALA A 133 119.77 -105.49 -172.90
N GLY A 134 120.50 -106.32 -172.15
CA GLY A 134 120.22 -106.61 -170.74
C GLY A 134 120.41 -105.41 -169.81
N GLU A 135 121.44 -104.57 -170.04
CA GLU A 135 121.68 -103.35 -169.25
C GLU A 135 120.51 -102.35 -169.35
N LEU A 136 119.87 -102.25 -170.52
CA LEU A 136 118.72 -101.35 -170.72
C LEU A 136 117.48 -101.81 -169.94
N GLN A 137 117.31 -103.12 -169.74
CA GLN A 137 116.17 -103.70 -169.02
C GLN A 137 116.37 -103.61 -167.49
N VAL A 138 117.61 -103.72 -167.02
CA VAL A 138 117.97 -103.46 -165.61
C VAL A 138 117.75 -101.97 -165.24
N GLN A 139 118.01 -101.03 -166.15
CA GLN A 139 117.72 -99.62 -165.90
C GLN A 139 116.21 -99.32 -165.78
N LYS A 140 115.35 -99.94 -166.61
CA LYS A 140 113.89 -99.80 -166.48
C LYS A 140 113.36 -100.31 -165.14
N LEU A 141 113.82 -101.48 -164.70
CA LEU A 141 113.41 -102.05 -163.41
C LEU A 141 113.92 -101.22 -162.23
N ARG A 142 115.11 -100.61 -162.32
CA ARG A 142 115.58 -99.66 -161.29
C ARG A 142 114.69 -98.43 -161.16
N ALA A 143 114.23 -97.86 -162.28
CA ALA A 143 113.32 -96.72 -162.26
C ALA A 143 111.93 -97.06 -161.68
N GLU A 144 111.47 -98.31 -161.87
CA GLU A 144 110.21 -98.80 -161.28
C GLU A 144 110.33 -99.03 -159.76
N ILE A 145 111.47 -99.57 -159.31
CA ILE A 145 111.78 -99.72 -157.87
C ILE A 145 111.86 -98.34 -157.20
N GLU A 146 112.48 -97.35 -157.84
CA GLU A 146 112.52 -95.97 -157.31
C GLU A 146 111.12 -95.34 -157.19
N ARG A 147 110.20 -95.60 -158.15
CA ARG A 147 108.81 -95.17 -158.05
C ARG A 147 108.06 -95.85 -156.90
N PHE A 148 108.28 -97.14 -156.69
CA PHE A 148 107.68 -97.88 -155.57
C PHE A 148 108.19 -97.37 -154.21
N SER A 149 109.49 -97.09 -154.08
CA SER A 149 110.04 -96.51 -152.86
C SER A 149 109.46 -95.12 -152.57
N LYS A 150 109.17 -94.32 -153.60
CA LYS A 150 108.51 -93.02 -153.44
C LYS A 150 107.06 -93.17 -152.98
N PHE A 151 106.32 -94.14 -153.54
CA PHE A 151 104.94 -94.44 -153.14
C PHE A 151 104.86 -94.98 -151.70
N GLU A 152 105.80 -95.82 -151.27
CA GLU A 152 105.89 -96.26 -149.86
C GLU A 152 106.12 -95.09 -148.90
N TYR A 153 106.93 -94.10 -149.32
CA TYR A 153 107.18 -92.90 -148.51
C TYR A 153 105.93 -92.03 -148.38
N GLU A 154 105.20 -91.79 -149.49
CA GLU A 154 103.92 -91.06 -149.48
C GLU A 154 102.85 -91.77 -148.64
N ASN A 155 102.81 -93.11 -148.67
CA ASN A 155 101.87 -93.89 -147.87
C ASN A 155 102.21 -93.83 -146.37
N LEU A 156 103.50 -93.82 -146.02
CA LEU A 156 103.98 -93.56 -144.66
C LEU A 156 103.61 -92.15 -144.18
N GLU A 157 103.69 -91.16 -145.07
CA GLU A 157 103.35 -89.76 -144.76
C GLU A 157 101.85 -89.56 -144.55
N LEU A 158 101.00 -90.14 -145.42
CA LEU A 158 99.55 -90.17 -145.22
C LEU A 158 99.16 -90.89 -143.93
N LYS A 159 99.86 -91.98 -143.59
CA LYS A 159 99.61 -92.72 -142.34
C LYS A 159 99.96 -91.88 -141.10
N ARG A 160 101.06 -91.12 -141.16
CA ARG A 160 101.41 -90.11 -140.13
C ARG A 160 100.37 -88.99 -140.05
N GLU A 161 99.86 -88.52 -141.19
CA GLU A 161 98.87 -87.46 -141.24
C GLU A 161 97.51 -87.92 -140.68
N ILE A 162 97.08 -89.14 -140.99
CA ILE A 162 95.90 -89.79 -140.39
C ILE A 162 96.07 -89.97 -138.89
N GLU A 163 97.23 -90.43 -138.42
CA GLU A 163 97.53 -90.51 -136.99
C GLU A 163 97.47 -89.14 -136.31
N ASN A 164 98.01 -88.10 -136.97
CA ASN A 164 97.98 -86.75 -136.43
C ASN A 164 96.54 -86.21 -136.36
N LEU A 165 95.76 -86.37 -137.43
CA LEU A 165 94.33 -85.99 -137.48
C LEU A 165 93.50 -86.73 -136.43
N ASN A 166 93.79 -88.00 -136.17
CA ASN A 166 93.13 -88.75 -135.09
C ASN A 166 93.51 -88.21 -133.71
N ARG A 167 94.77 -87.81 -133.50
CA ARG A 167 95.17 -87.13 -132.26
C ARG A 167 94.44 -85.79 -132.09
N THR A 168 94.33 -84.97 -133.14
CA THR A 168 93.58 -83.72 -133.08
C THR A 168 92.08 -83.94 -132.88
N LEU A 169 91.49 -84.94 -133.53
CA LEU A 169 90.07 -85.29 -133.34
C LEU A 169 89.79 -85.74 -131.91
N LEU A 170 90.67 -86.53 -131.31
CA LEU A 170 90.56 -86.92 -129.90
C LEU A 170 90.70 -85.71 -128.97
N SER A 171 91.62 -84.79 -129.26
CA SER A 171 91.79 -83.54 -128.50
C SER A 171 90.53 -82.67 -128.59
N THR A 172 90.03 -82.41 -129.80
CA THR A 172 88.84 -81.57 -130.00
C THR A 172 87.58 -82.22 -129.42
N LYS A 173 87.45 -83.55 -129.49
CA LYS A 173 86.36 -84.28 -128.82
C LYS A 173 86.45 -84.13 -127.30
N LYS A 174 87.66 -84.17 -126.73
CA LYS A 174 87.88 -83.93 -125.30
C LYS A 174 87.48 -82.49 -124.92
N GLU A 175 87.94 -81.50 -125.66
CA GLU A 175 87.58 -80.09 -125.46
C GLU A 175 86.07 -79.84 -125.62
N LEU A 176 85.42 -80.54 -126.56
CA LEU A 176 83.96 -80.48 -126.74
C LEU A 176 83.22 -81.06 -125.53
N MET A 177 83.68 -82.18 -124.97
CA MET A 177 83.11 -82.73 -123.74
C MET A 177 83.33 -81.78 -122.55
N GLU A 178 84.53 -81.21 -122.41
CA GLU A 178 84.82 -80.21 -121.37
C GLU A 178 83.96 -78.94 -121.50
N THR A 179 83.68 -78.48 -122.72
CA THR A 179 82.78 -77.33 -122.94
C THR A 179 81.32 -77.69 -122.67
N GLN A 180 80.89 -78.91 -122.99
CA GLN A 180 79.55 -79.40 -122.66
C GLN A 180 79.34 -79.53 -121.15
N ASP A 181 80.35 -79.98 -120.41
CA ASP A 181 80.33 -80.01 -118.94
C ASP A 181 80.23 -78.58 -118.38
N LYS A 182 81.01 -77.63 -118.90
CA LYS A 182 80.89 -76.20 -118.53
C LYS A 182 79.50 -75.63 -118.83
N PHE A 183 78.82 -76.06 -119.90
CA PHE A 183 77.43 -75.65 -120.17
C PHE A 183 76.43 -76.26 -119.17
N ALA A 184 76.68 -77.48 -118.70
CA ALA A 184 75.88 -78.09 -117.65
C ALA A 184 76.05 -77.31 -116.32
N ASP A 185 77.27 -76.90 -115.99
CA ASP A 185 77.57 -76.04 -114.84
C ASP A 185 76.91 -74.66 -114.98
N LEU A 186 76.95 -74.05 -116.16
CA LEU A 186 76.26 -72.76 -116.39
C LEU A 186 74.74 -72.89 -116.21
N ARG A 187 74.13 -74.00 -116.62
CA ARG A 187 72.70 -74.26 -116.39
C ARG A 187 72.39 -74.43 -114.91
N SER A 188 73.24 -75.10 -114.14
CA SER A 188 73.04 -75.25 -112.69
C SER A 188 73.21 -73.91 -111.97
N ILE A 189 74.20 -73.11 -112.34
CA ILE A 189 74.41 -71.74 -111.84
C ILE A 189 73.21 -70.85 -112.19
N THR A 190 72.67 -70.96 -113.40
CA THR A 190 71.49 -70.17 -113.81
C THR A 190 70.27 -70.51 -112.95
N LYS A 191 70.02 -71.80 -112.68
CA LYS A 191 68.94 -72.21 -111.77
C LYS A 191 69.16 -71.66 -110.36
N SER A 192 70.37 -71.77 -109.83
CA SER A 192 70.71 -71.22 -108.51
C SER A 192 70.54 -69.70 -108.46
N LYS A 193 70.87 -68.99 -109.54
CA LYS A 193 70.62 -67.55 -109.65
C LYS A 193 69.12 -67.22 -109.60
N ASP A 194 68.29 -67.95 -110.35
CA ASP A 194 66.84 -67.72 -110.36
C ASP A 194 66.20 -68.03 -108.97
N GLU A 195 66.72 -69.03 -108.26
CA GLU A 195 66.36 -69.33 -106.87
C GLU A 195 66.75 -68.17 -105.94
N LEU A 196 67.97 -67.65 -106.05
CA LEU A 196 68.42 -66.49 -105.27
C LEU A 196 67.63 -65.21 -105.60
N ASP A 197 67.32 -64.97 -106.87
CA ASP A 197 66.50 -63.82 -107.30
C ASP A 197 65.08 -63.92 -106.71
N SER A 198 64.53 -65.13 -106.62
CA SER A 198 63.25 -65.40 -105.95
C SER A 198 63.33 -65.16 -104.44
N GLU A 199 64.40 -65.62 -103.79
CA GLU A 199 64.63 -65.38 -102.36
C GLU A 199 64.80 -63.89 -102.05
N ILE A 200 65.55 -63.16 -102.88
CA ILE A 200 65.71 -61.70 -102.78
C ILE A 200 64.36 -61.01 -102.94
N ALA A 201 63.50 -61.46 -103.86
CA ALA A 201 62.16 -60.91 -104.01
C ALA A 201 61.33 -61.10 -102.74
N ILE A 202 61.31 -62.32 -102.18
CA ILE A 202 60.60 -62.62 -100.92
C ILE A 202 61.10 -61.71 -99.79
N LEU A 203 62.42 -61.64 -99.58
CA LEU A 203 63.04 -60.83 -98.53
C LEU A 203 62.71 -59.33 -98.67
N ARG A 204 62.60 -58.81 -99.89
CA ARG A 204 62.17 -57.42 -100.12
C ARG A 204 60.74 -57.19 -99.66
N THR A 205 59.82 -58.08 -100.02
CA THR A 205 58.42 -58.02 -99.54
C THR A 205 58.34 -58.12 -98.02
N GLU A 206 59.12 -59.00 -97.40
CA GLU A 206 59.17 -59.10 -95.94
C GLU A 206 59.74 -57.84 -95.28
N LEU A 207 60.77 -57.24 -95.88
CA LEU A 207 61.37 -55.99 -95.40
C LEU A 207 60.38 -54.84 -95.51
N GLU A 208 59.65 -54.76 -96.61
CA GLU A 208 58.60 -53.75 -96.84
C GLU A 208 57.47 -53.91 -95.82
N GLY A 209 56.95 -55.13 -95.62
CA GLY A 209 55.95 -55.41 -94.59
C GLY A 209 56.45 -55.14 -93.15
N LYS A 210 57.74 -55.35 -92.87
CA LYS A 210 58.35 -54.92 -91.59
C LYS A 210 58.46 -53.41 -91.48
N GLY A 211 58.76 -52.71 -92.58
CA GLY A 211 58.81 -51.25 -92.66
C GLY A 211 57.45 -50.60 -92.40
N GLU A 212 56.39 -51.15 -92.98
CA GLU A 212 55.00 -50.71 -92.74
C GLU A 212 54.62 -50.89 -91.27
N LYS A 213 54.84 -52.08 -90.70
CA LYS A 213 54.58 -52.34 -89.27
C LYS A 213 55.36 -51.41 -88.35
N LEU A 214 56.62 -51.09 -88.70
CA LEU A 214 57.44 -50.15 -87.95
C LEU A 214 56.85 -48.73 -88.00
N SER A 215 56.38 -48.30 -89.17
CA SER A 215 55.71 -47.01 -89.34
C SER A 215 54.44 -46.93 -88.51
N GLU A 216 53.61 -47.98 -88.53
CA GLU A 216 52.40 -48.08 -87.70
C GLU A 216 52.73 -48.00 -86.20
N THR A 217 53.70 -48.78 -85.73
CA THR A 217 54.11 -48.74 -84.31
C THR A 217 54.68 -47.40 -83.89
N LEU A 218 55.44 -46.71 -84.76
CA LEU A 218 55.90 -45.35 -84.50
C LEU A 218 54.74 -44.36 -84.38
N SER A 219 53.74 -44.48 -85.25
CA SER A 219 52.54 -43.63 -85.21
C SER A 219 51.72 -43.86 -83.94
N PHE A 220 51.55 -45.11 -83.53
CA PHE A 220 50.88 -45.48 -82.29
C PHE A 220 51.63 -44.98 -81.07
N LEU A 221 52.95 -45.18 -81.01
CA LEU A 221 53.80 -44.69 -79.92
C LEU A 221 53.70 -43.17 -79.78
N LYS A 222 53.68 -42.45 -80.91
CA LYS A 222 53.52 -41.00 -80.90
C LYS A 222 52.16 -40.58 -80.33
N SER A 223 51.09 -41.28 -80.68
CA SER A 223 49.76 -41.01 -80.13
C SER A 223 49.67 -41.27 -78.62
N GLU A 224 50.31 -42.33 -78.12
CA GLU A 224 50.37 -42.61 -76.68
C GLU A 224 51.24 -41.60 -75.93
N GLN A 225 52.33 -41.13 -76.54
CA GLN A 225 53.14 -40.05 -75.98
C GLN A 225 52.33 -38.76 -75.83
N ASP A 226 51.54 -38.40 -76.86
CA ASP A 226 50.69 -37.23 -76.81
C ASP A 226 49.56 -37.40 -75.77
N ARG A 227 49.04 -38.63 -75.59
CA ARG A 227 48.08 -38.96 -74.53
C ARG A 227 48.69 -38.81 -73.13
N ALA A 228 49.91 -39.29 -72.93
CA ALA A 228 50.64 -39.16 -71.67
C ALA A 228 50.84 -37.69 -71.29
N ALA A 229 51.27 -36.84 -72.23
CA ALA A 229 51.44 -35.40 -71.98
C ALA A 229 50.14 -34.69 -71.58
N ARG A 230 48.99 -35.09 -72.17
CA ARG A 230 47.67 -34.58 -71.77
C ARG A 230 47.29 -35.00 -70.35
N LEU A 231 47.53 -36.26 -69.99
CA LEU A 231 47.27 -36.77 -68.65
C LEU A 231 48.15 -36.08 -67.60
N GLU A 232 49.43 -35.85 -67.90
CA GLU A 232 50.32 -35.07 -67.03
C GLU A 232 49.80 -33.66 -66.80
N SER A 233 49.34 -32.98 -67.85
CA SER A 233 48.76 -31.63 -67.75
C SER A 233 47.50 -31.62 -66.88
N GLN A 234 46.60 -32.61 -67.05
CA GLN A 234 45.42 -32.76 -66.20
C GLN A 234 45.77 -33.03 -64.75
N LEU A 235 46.82 -33.82 -64.50
CA LEU A 235 47.26 -34.15 -63.15
C LEU A 235 47.83 -32.92 -62.42
N VAL A 236 48.55 -32.05 -63.14
CA VAL A 236 48.99 -30.74 -62.61
C VAL A 236 47.78 -29.87 -62.25
N GLU A 237 46.79 -29.75 -63.15
CA GLU A 237 45.56 -29.00 -62.88
C GLU A 237 44.80 -29.53 -61.65
N PHE A 238 44.67 -30.85 -61.52
CA PHE A 238 44.02 -31.46 -60.37
C PHE A 238 44.78 -31.20 -59.08
N LYS A 239 46.11 -31.19 -59.12
CA LYS A 239 46.95 -30.88 -57.96
C LYS A 239 46.77 -29.44 -57.50
N GLU A 240 46.70 -28.49 -58.42
CA GLU A 240 46.42 -27.09 -58.10
C GLU A 240 45.01 -26.91 -57.53
N LYS A 241 43.99 -27.52 -58.14
CA LYS A 241 42.61 -27.50 -57.63
C LYS A 241 42.52 -28.09 -56.22
N TYR A 242 43.21 -29.19 -55.96
CA TYR A 242 43.26 -29.81 -54.64
C TYR A 242 43.90 -28.88 -53.59
N GLN A 243 45.04 -28.25 -53.91
CA GLN A 243 45.69 -27.29 -53.00
C GLN A 243 44.80 -26.10 -52.69
N ASN A 244 44.11 -25.55 -53.70
CA ASN A 244 43.17 -24.45 -53.51
C ASN A 244 41.99 -24.86 -52.63
N LEU A 245 41.44 -26.07 -52.82
CA LEU A 245 40.38 -26.60 -51.96
C LEU A 245 40.85 -26.76 -50.51
N GLN A 246 42.09 -27.22 -50.31
CA GLN A 246 42.66 -27.43 -48.98
C GLN A 246 42.79 -26.10 -48.22
N LEU A 247 43.29 -25.05 -48.89
CA LEU A 247 43.36 -23.70 -48.33
C LEU A 247 41.98 -23.14 -47.99
N ALA A 248 41.02 -23.26 -48.92
CA ALA A 248 39.65 -22.81 -48.69
C ALA A 248 38.99 -23.55 -47.50
N PHE A 249 39.24 -24.85 -47.36
CA PHE A 249 38.75 -25.64 -46.23
C PHE A 249 39.35 -25.17 -44.90
N GLU A 250 40.65 -24.86 -44.87
CA GLU A 250 41.31 -24.32 -43.68
C GLU A 250 40.72 -22.98 -43.25
N ASP A 251 40.42 -22.09 -44.19
CA ASP A 251 39.84 -20.79 -43.89
C ASP A 251 38.40 -20.90 -43.40
N VAL A 252 37.57 -21.73 -44.04
CA VAL A 252 36.21 -22.04 -43.55
C VAL A 252 36.27 -22.65 -42.14
N SER A 253 37.24 -23.55 -41.88
CA SER A 253 37.41 -24.17 -40.56
C SER A 253 37.77 -23.14 -39.47
N LYS A 254 38.61 -22.15 -39.78
CA LYS A 254 38.90 -21.03 -38.87
C LYS A 254 37.68 -20.15 -38.62
N GLU A 255 36.90 -19.87 -39.66
CA GLU A 255 35.68 -19.06 -39.55
C GLU A 255 34.62 -19.76 -38.69
N VAL A 256 34.41 -21.06 -38.90
CA VAL A 256 33.51 -21.88 -38.07
C VAL A 256 33.91 -21.85 -36.60
N LYS A 257 35.21 -22.00 -36.28
CA LYS A 257 35.69 -21.89 -34.89
C LYS A 257 35.42 -20.51 -34.29
N THR A 258 35.61 -19.46 -35.09
CA THR A 258 35.36 -18.07 -34.66
C THR A 258 33.89 -17.85 -34.36
N LEU A 259 33.00 -18.30 -35.24
CA LEU A 259 31.55 -18.23 -35.06
C LEU A 259 31.09 -19.05 -33.84
N GLN A 260 31.65 -20.24 -33.61
CA GLN A 260 31.36 -21.04 -32.42
C GLN A 260 31.70 -20.30 -31.12
N LEU A 261 32.84 -19.62 -31.06
CA LEU A 261 33.22 -18.81 -29.90
C LEU A 261 32.27 -17.61 -29.70
N GLN A 262 31.84 -16.97 -30.79
CA GLN A 262 30.86 -15.87 -30.73
C GLN A 262 29.51 -16.36 -30.22
N VAL A 263 29.02 -17.52 -30.67
CA VAL A 263 27.78 -18.13 -30.18
C VAL A 263 27.87 -18.42 -28.69
N GLN A 264 28.95 -19.05 -28.21
CA GLN A 264 29.14 -19.32 -26.77
C GLN A 264 29.12 -18.04 -25.94
N LYS A 265 29.73 -16.96 -26.43
CA LYS A 265 29.71 -15.66 -25.75
C LYS A 265 28.29 -15.10 -25.66
N LEU A 266 27.55 -15.11 -26.77
CA LEU A 266 26.16 -14.63 -26.82
C LEU A 266 25.24 -15.46 -25.92
N GLU A 267 25.42 -16.78 -25.86
CA GLU A 267 24.68 -17.64 -24.93
C GLU A 267 24.96 -17.29 -23.47
N GLY A 268 26.22 -16.97 -23.14
CA GLY A 268 26.61 -16.48 -21.82
C GLY A 268 25.93 -15.15 -21.46
N ASP A 269 25.97 -14.17 -22.37
CA ASP A 269 25.32 -12.87 -22.19
C ASP A 269 23.80 -13.02 -22.02
N LEU A 270 23.17 -13.91 -22.79
CA LEU A 270 21.74 -14.18 -22.73
C LEU A 270 21.32 -14.81 -21.40
N ARG A 271 22.12 -15.74 -20.85
CA ARG A 271 21.90 -16.28 -19.50
C ARG A 271 21.94 -15.18 -18.43
N GLN A 272 22.96 -14.32 -18.46
CA GLN A 272 23.07 -13.21 -17.50
C GLN A 272 21.89 -12.24 -17.59
N LYS A 273 21.43 -11.92 -18.82
CA LYS A 273 20.24 -11.07 -19.00
C LYS A 273 18.98 -11.73 -18.44
N ASN A 274 18.79 -13.03 -18.63
CA ASN A 274 17.63 -13.75 -18.10
C ASN A 274 17.63 -13.81 -16.57
N GLU A 275 18.79 -14.00 -15.93
CA GLU A 275 18.93 -13.92 -14.48
C GLU A 275 18.54 -12.53 -13.96
N LEU A 276 19.00 -11.47 -14.64
CA LEU A 276 18.71 -10.09 -14.27
C LEU A 276 17.23 -9.72 -14.47
N ILE A 277 16.59 -10.23 -15.53
CA ILE A 277 15.15 -10.12 -15.75
C ILE A 277 14.38 -10.81 -14.62
N SER A 278 14.78 -12.03 -14.24
CA SER A 278 14.13 -12.78 -13.16
C SER A 278 14.24 -12.05 -11.81
N ALA A 279 15.42 -11.49 -11.51
CA ALA A 279 15.62 -10.67 -10.31
C ALA A 279 14.73 -9.40 -10.31
N LYS A 280 14.63 -8.71 -11.45
CA LYS A 280 13.75 -7.54 -11.60
C LYS A 280 12.27 -7.92 -11.48
N ALA A 281 11.84 -9.04 -12.04
CA ALA A 281 10.46 -9.53 -11.93
C ALA A 281 10.06 -9.76 -10.46
N SER A 282 10.92 -10.45 -9.69
CA SER A 282 10.68 -10.64 -8.25
C SER A 282 10.65 -9.33 -7.47
N ALA A 283 11.48 -8.34 -7.83
CA ALA A 283 11.43 -7.02 -7.21
C ALA A 283 10.12 -6.27 -7.52
N VAL A 284 9.62 -6.36 -8.75
CA VAL A 284 8.32 -5.77 -9.15
C VAL A 284 7.17 -6.42 -8.40
N GLU A 285 7.19 -7.74 -8.22
CA GLU A 285 6.17 -8.48 -7.46
C GLU A 285 6.10 -7.98 -6.01
N LYS A 286 7.25 -7.87 -5.32
CA LYS A 286 7.33 -7.30 -3.96
C LYS A 286 6.82 -5.86 -3.87
N LEU A 287 7.16 -5.02 -4.84
CA LEU A 287 6.66 -3.63 -4.88
C LEU A 287 5.15 -3.58 -5.11
N THR A 288 4.61 -4.51 -5.90
CA THR A 288 3.18 -4.62 -6.17
C THR A 288 2.43 -5.03 -4.90
N GLU A 289 2.93 -6.03 -4.17
CA GLU A 289 2.40 -6.45 -2.86
C GLU A 289 2.40 -5.30 -1.85
N ASN A 290 3.54 -4.61 -1.70
CA ASN A 290 3.66 -3.46 -0.79
C ASN A 290 2.70 -2.32 -1.15
N SER A 291 2.53 -2.03 -2.44
CA SER A 291 1.57 -1.04 -2.92
C SER A 291 0.13 -1.42 -2.57
N GLY A 292 -0.23 -2.70 -2.70
CA GLY A 292 -1.53 -3.22 -2.29
C GLY A 292 -1.76 -3.10 -0.78
N ALA A 293 -0.75 -3.41 0.03
CA ALA A 293 -0.81 -3.26 1.49
C ALA A 293 -1.02 -1.79 1.90
N LEU A 294 -0.21 -0.87 1.34
CA LEU A 294 -0.34 0.57 1.60
C LEU A 294 -1.72 1.12 1.18
N LYS A 295 -2.25 0.66 0.04
CA LYS A 295 -3.60 1.05 -0.39
C LYS A 295 -4.66 0.64 0.63
N THR A 296 -4.56 -0.59 1.15
CA THR A 296 -5.47 -1.09 2.19
C THR A 296 -5.37 -0.27 3.47
N GLU A 297 -4.15 0.07 3.91
CA GLU A 297 -3.92 0.94 5.07
C GLU A 297 -4.52 2.34 4.88
N VAL A 298 -4.36 2.92 3.69
CA VAL A 298 -4.98 4.22 3.35
C VAL A 298 -6.50 4.16 3.44
N ASP A 299 -7.12 3.07 2.97
CA ASP A 299 -8.58 2.93 3.02
C ASP A 299 -9.08 2.76 4.47
N ILE A 300 -8.36 2.00 5.31
CA ILE A 300 -8.63 1.92 6.77
C ILE A 300 -8.51 3.29 7.44
N LEU A 301 -7.48 4.06 7.11
CA LEU A 301 -7.29 5.41 7.68
C LEU A 301 -8.42 6.36 7.25
N LYS A 302 -8.90 6.29 6.01
CA LYS A 302 -10.06 7.08 5.56
C LYS A 302 -11.32 6.74 6.33
N GLU A 303 -11.60 5.46 6.55
CA GLU A 303 -12.74 5.02 7.38
C GLU A 303 -12.60 5.56 8.81
N SER A 304 -11.40 5.47 9.40
CA SER A 304 -11.14 6.01 10.73
C SER A 304 -11.34 7.52 10.83
N ILE A 305 -10.95 8.28 9.79
CA ILE A 305 -11.19 9.73 9.70
C ILE A 305 -12.69 9.99 9.61
N PHE A 306 -13.41 9.28 8.74
CA PHE A 306 -14.85 9.43 8.56
C PHE A 306 -15.62 9.20 9.88
N GLU A 307 -15.26 8.16 10.64
CA GLU A 307 -15.84 7.93 11.97
C GLU A 307 -15.58 9.07 12.96
N ARG A 308 -14.36 9.66 12.91
CA ARG A 308 -14.01 10.80 13.76
C ARG A 308 -14.78 12.06 13.37
N ASP A 309 -14.98 12.30 12.08
CA ASP A 309 -15.76 13.43 11.59
C ASP A 309 -17.22 13.33 12.07
N ILE A 310 -17.83 12.14 11.99
CA ILE A 310 -19.17 11.90 12.55
C ILE A 310 -19.21 12.21 14.06
N LYS A 311 -18.21 11.74 14.82
CA LYS A 311 -18.13 12.02 16.26
C LYS A 311 -17.96 13.51 16.56
N LEU A 312 -17.14 14.22 15.77
CA LEU A 312 -16.94 15.65 15.90
C LEU A 312 -18.24 16.41 15.66
N SER A 313 -18.96 16.12 14.58
CA SER A 313 -20.28 16.72 14.33
C SER A 313 -21.27 16.46 15.47
N GLY A 314 -21.26 15.24 16.04
CA GLY A 314 -22.08 14.92 17.22
C GLY A 314 -21.68 15.70 18.49
N TYR A 315 -20.40 16.06 18.64
CA TYR A 315 -19.96 16.94 19.73
C TYR A 315 -20.33 18.40 19.47
N GLU A 316 -20.23 18.88 18.23
CA GLU A 316 -20.65 20.22 17.84
C GLU A 316 -22.15 20.46 18.13
N GLU A 317 -23.00 19.50 17.79
CA GLU A 317 -24.44 19.56 18.08
C GLU A 317 -24.72 19.61 19.61
N LYS A 318 -24.00 18.80 20.40
CA LYS A 318 -24.10 18.82 21.86
C LYS A 318 -23.66 20.16 22.44
N ILE A 319 -22.56 20.74 21.93
CA ILE A 319 -22.08 22.06 22.35
C ILE A 319 -23.13 23.12 22.03
N SER A 320 -23.71 23.12 20.83
CA SER A 320 -24.79 24.03 20.46
C SER A 320 -25.96 23.93 21.43
N THR A 321 -26.42 22.71 21.72
CA THR A 321 -27.53 22.46 22.65
C THR A 321 -27.22 22.96 24.07
N LEU A 322 -25.99 22.76 24.55
CA LEU A 322 -25.56 23.24 25.86
C LEU A 322 -25.48 24.77 25.91
N ASN A 323 -25.00 25.42 24.85
CA ASN A 323 -24.97 26.87 24.75
C ASN A 323 -26.37 27.47 24.81
N ASP A 324 -27.33 26.93 24.05
CA ASP A 324 -28.73 27.36 24.10
C ASP A 324 -29.33 27.22 25.51
N ARG A 325 -28.94 26.15 26.23
CA ARG A 325 -29.37 25.94 27.62
C ARG A 325 -28.73 26.94 28.58
N ILE A 326 -27.45 27.26 28.39
CA ILE A 326 -26.76 28.29 29.18
C ILE A 326 -27.43 29.64 28.98
N GLU A 327 -27.74 30.02 27.74
CA GLU A 327 -28.43 31.28 27.41
C GLU A 327 -29.79 31.37 28.12
N LYS A 328 -30.62 30.31 28.04
CA LYS A 328 -31.91 30.24 28.75
C LYS A 328 -31.75 30.37 30.28
N LEU A 329 -30.75 29.72 30.85
CA LEU A 329 -30.48 29.82 32.29
C LEU A 329 -30.00 31.23 32.66
N GLN A 330 -29.21 31.90 31.82
CA GLN A 330 -28.80 33.28 32.03
C GLN A 330 -30.01 34.22 31.99
N GLU A 331 -30.94 34.04 31.05
CA GLU A 331 -32.20 34.79 31.00
C GLU A 331 -33.04 34.58 32.27
N GLU A 332 -33.17 33.33 32.74
CA GLU A 332 -33.91 32.99 33.96
C GLU A 332 -33.26 33.63 35.20
N VAL A 333 -31.93 33.58 35.31
CA VAL A 333 -31.18 34.23 36.40
C VAL A 333 -31.40 35.73 36.38
N ASN A 334 -31.28 36.38 35.22
CA ASN A 334 -31.50 37.82 35.09
C ASN A 334 -32.94 38.21 35.48
N SER A 335 -33.93 37.43 35.04
CA SER A 335 -35.33 37.64 35.42
C SER A 335 -35.55 37.51 36.93
N LYS A 336 -34.95 36.49 37.56
CA LYS A 336 -35.01 36.30 39.01
C LYS A 336 -34.30 37.41 39.77
N ASP A 337 -33.14 37.86 39.29
CA ASP A 337 -32.38 38.97 39.90
C ASP A 337 -33.21 40.27 39.88
N GLU A 338 -33.85 40.60 38.76
CA GLU A 338 -34.77 41.75 38.68
C GLU A 338 -36.00 41.58 39.58
N ALA A 339 -36.55 40.37 39.69
CA ALA A 339 -37.65 40.09 40.61
C ALA A 339 -37.24 40.25 42.09
N VAL A 340 -36.01 39.86 42.45
CA VAL A 340 -35.43 40.06 43.78
C VAL A 340 -35.26 41.55 44.05
N LYS A 341 -34.63 42.31 43.15
CA LYS A 341 -34.49 43.78 43.27
C LYS A 341 -35.83 44.47 43.44
N ALA A 342 -36.85 44.03 42.71
CA ALA A 342 -38.21 44.58 42.84
C ALA A 342 -38.78 44.32 44.25
N LYS A 343 -38.67 43.08 44.75
CA LYS A 343 -39.09 42.73 46.12
C LYS A 343 -38.32 43.51 47.18
N GLU A 344 -37.01 43.68 47.02
CA GLU A 344 -36.19 44.48 47.92
C GLU A 344 -36.67 45.93 47.97
N ARG A 345 -36.95 46.55 46.81
CA ARG A 345 -37.52 47.91 46.75
C ARG A 345 -38.84 48.00 47.49
N THR A 346 -39.76 47.06 47.26
CA THR A 346 -41.05 47.02 47.97
C THR A 346 -40.85 46.88 49.48
N ALA A 347 -39.99 45.97 49.93
CA ALA A 347 -39.70 45.79 51.34
C ALA A 347 -39.07 47.04 51.99
N PHE A 348 -38.19 47.75 51.29
CA PHE A 348 -37.64 49.04 51.75
C PHE A 348 -38.73 50.12 51.88
N GLU A 349 -39.65 50.20 50.91
CA GLU A 349 -40.78 51.14 50.95
C GLU A 349 -41.70 50.84 52.15
N GLU A 350 -42.04 49.57 52.37
CA GLU A 350 -42.82 49.11 53.52
C GLU A 350 -42.12 49.43 54.85
N LEU A 351 -40.82 49.14 54.97
CA LEU A 351 -40.02 49.48 56.15
C LEU A 351 -40.02 50.99 56.43
N ARG A 352 -39.87 51.81 55.38
CA ARG A 352 -39.92 53.28 55.51
C ARG A 352 -41.28 53.74 56.01
N ASN A 353 -42.37 53.18 55.48
CA ASN A 353 -43.73 53.50 55.90
C ASN A 353 -43.97 53.10 57.37
N LEU A 354 -43.51 51.91 57.77
CA LEU A 354 -43.57 51.47 59.17
C LEU A 354 -42.74 52.37 60.09
N GLN A 355 -41.55 52.82 59.66
CA GLN A 355 -40.76 53.77 60.42
C GLN A 355 -41.50 55.10 60.64
N LEU A 356 -42.16 55.63 59.61
CA LEU A 356 -42.99 56.84 59.73
C LEU A 356 -44.18 56.63 60.67
N GLN A 357 -44.84 55.46 60.60
CA GLN A 357 -45.92 55.12 61.54
C GLN A 357 -45.41 55.03 62.98
N ILE A 358 -44.26 54.39 63.22
CA ILE A 358 -43.63 54.31 64.54
C ILE A 358 -43.27 55.71 65.05
N GLN A 359 -42.73 56.59 64.20
CA GLN A 359 -42.44 57.96 64.57
C GLN A 359 -43.71 58.70 65.03
N LYS A 360 -44.79 58.60 64.25
CA LYS A 360 -46.08 59.20 64.61
C LYS A 360 -46.62 58.65 65.93
N LEU A 361 -46.57 57.32 66.14
CA LEU A 361 -46.98 56.70 67.39
C LEU A 361 -46.13 57.15 68.59
N ARG A 362 -44.83 57.38 68.38
CA ARG A 362 -43.95 57.95 69.42
C ARG A 362 -44.35 59.39 69.76
N GLU A 363 -44.65 60.21 68.76
CA GLU A 363 -45.16 61.57 68.97
C GLU A 363 -46.47 61.54 69.76
N ASP A 364 -47.42 60.70 69.36
CA ASP A 364 -48.68 60.49 70.09
C ASP A 364 -48.44 60.02 71.54
N ALA A 365 -47.50 59.11 71.76
CA ALA A 365 -47.12 58.64 73.10
C ALA A 365 -46.54 59.78 73.96
N THR A 366 -45.63 60.58 73.40
CA THR A 366 -45.08 61.74 74.13
C THR A 366 -46.15 62.79 74.46
N GLN A 367 -47.16 62.95 73.59
CA GLN A 367 -48.29 63.82 73.87
C GLN A 367 -49.17 63.26 75.00
N LYS A 368 -49.42 61.95 75.00
CA LYS A 368 -50.10 61.28 76.12
C LYS A 368 -49.33 61.42 77.43
N ASP A 369 -48.01 61.28 77.43
CA ASP A 369 -47.19 61.47 78.64
C ASP A 369 -47.31 62.89 79.21
N LYS A 370 -47.36 63.91 78.34
CA LYS A 370 -47.64 65.30 78.75
C LYS A 370 -49.01 65.43 79.41
N LEU A 371 -50.05 64.83 78.81
CA LEU A 371 -51.40 64.83 79.36
C LEU A 371 -51.48 64.07 80.70
N ILE A 372 -50.75 62.97 80.85
CA ILE A 372 -50.63 62.24 82.11
C ILE A 372 -49.98 63.12 83.18
N ALA A 373 -48.87 63.80 82.86
CA ALA A 373 -48.23 64.73 83.78
C ALA A 373 -49.14 65.90 84.18
N GLU A 374 -49.93 66.42 83.25
CA GLU A 374 -50.94 67.44 83.52
C GLU A 374 -52.07 66.91 84.42
N THR A 375 -52.51 65.68 84.18
CA THR A 375 -53.51 64.99 85.02
C THR A 375 -53.00 64.80 86.45
N GLU A 376 -51.75 64.37 86.64
CA GLU A 376 -51.14 64.24 87.97
C GLU A 376 -50.97 65.60 88.67
N LYS A 377 -50.64 66.67 87.94
CA LYS A 377 -50.66 68.04 88.49
C LYS A 377 -52.06 68.44 88.97
N LEU A 378 -53.08 68.22 88.14
CA LEU A 378 -54.47 68.51 88.50
C LEU A 378 -54.92 67.70 89.71
N LYS A 379 -54.55 66.42 89.79
CA LYS A 379 -54.82 65.53 90.91
C LYS A 379 -54.15 66.00 92.20
N ALA A 380 -52.90 66.46 92.13
CA ALA A 380 -52.21 67.06 93.26
C ALA A 380 -52.91 68.36 93.71
N SER A 381 -53.31 69.23 92.78
CA SER A 381 -54.09 70.44 93.09
C SER A 381 -55.46 70.13 93.70
N LEU A 382 -56.14 69.07 93.25
CA LEU A 382 -57.37 68.58 93.85
C LEU A 382 -57.12 68.09 95.27
N SER A 383 -56.09 67.28 95.50
CA SER A 383 -55.72 66.82 96.84
C SER A 383 -55.38 67.97 97.80
N GLU A 384 -54.73 69.03 97.32
CA GLU A 384 -54.48 70.24 98.11
C GLU A 384 -55.79 70.96 98.47
N ARG A 385 -56.72 71.04 97.50
CA ARG A 385 -58.05 71.59 97.73
C ARG A 385 -58.85 70.74 98.72
N ASP A 386 -58.81 69.42 98.62
CA ASP A 386 -59.47 68.52 99.58
C ASP A 386 -58.87 68.67 100.98
N GLY A 387 -57.56 68.87 101.09
CA GLY A 387 -56.90 69.22 102.35
C GLY A 387 -57.37 70.57 102.91
N LYS A 388 -57.53 71.59 102.05
CA LYS A 388 -58.12 72.89 102.41
C LYS A 388 -59.59 72.77 102.82
N ILE A 389 -60.38 71.95 102.14
CA ILE A 389 -61.77 71.69 102.50
C ILE A 389 -61.83 71.02 103.86
N SER A 390 -61.00 69.99 104.09
CA SER A 390 -60.92 69.30 105.38
C SER A 390 -60.54 70.24 106.53
N SER A 391 -59.61 71.18 106.30
CA SER A 391 -59.23 72.18 107.30
C SER A 391 -60.34 73.21 107.54
N LEU A 392 -61.05 73.63 106.50
CA LEU A 392 -62.24 74.48 106.61
C LEU A 392 -63.39 73.77 107.34
N GLU A 393 -63.63 72.49 107.08
CA GLU A 393 -64.61 71.67 107.79
C GLU A 393 -64.26 71.51 109.27
N ALA A 394 -62.98 71.29 109.59
CA ALA A 394 -62.50 71.26 110.97
C ALA A 394 -62.69 72.62 111.67
N ALA A 395 -62.38 73.72 110.98
CA ALA A 395 -62.62 75.06 111.49
C ALA A 395 -64.12 75.35 111.70
N LEU A 396 -64.98 74.88 110.80
CA LEU A 396 -66.44 74.97 110.94
C LEU A 396 -66.94 74.18 112.15
N ARG A 397 -66.45 72.97 112.40
CA ARG A 397 -66.78 72.21 113.62
C ARG A 397 -66.33 72.89 114.91
N ASP A 398 -65.14 73.51 114.90
CA ASP A 398 -64.66 74.29 116.04
C ASP A 398 -65.53 75.53 116.29
N LEU A 399 -65.94 76.21 115.20
CA LEU A 399 -66.88 77.33 115.29
C LEU A 399 -68.25 76.88 115.82
N ASP A 400 -68.76 75.74 115.35
CA ASP A 400 -70.02 75.15 115.78
C ASP A 400 -69.96 74.76 117.27
N GLY A 401 -68.83 74.20 117.73
CA GLY A 401 -68.58 73.93 119.15
C GLY A 401 -68.54 75.20 120.01
N LYS A 402 -67.91 76.28 119.51
CA LYS A 402 -67.92 77.60 120.16
C LYS A 402 -69.33 78.19 120.24
N LEU A 403 -70.12 78.02 119.18
CA LEU A 403 -71.50 78.51 119.11
C LEU A 403 -72.39 77.77 120.11
N ARG A 404 -72.23 76.45 120.23
CA ARG A 404 -72.92 75.61 121.22
C ARG A 404 -72.60 76.01 122.66
N LEU A 405 -71.34 76.33 122.96
CA LEU A 405 -70.93 76.87 124.27
C LEU A 405 -71.57 78.24 124.54
N GLN A 406 -71.69 79.11 123.54
CA GLN A 406 -72.41 80.37 123.67
C GLN A 406 -73.91 80.16 123.91
N GLU A 407 -74.56 79.22 123.22
CA GLU A 407 -75.96 78.86 123.45
C GLU A 407 -76.20 78.35 124.88
N GLU A 408 -75.32 77.50 125.43
CA GLU A 408 -75.38 77.08 126.83
C GLU A 408 -75.20 78.24 127.80
N THR A 409 -74.30 79.18 127.48
CA THR A 409 -74.10 80.40 128.27
C THR A 409 -75.33 81.29 128.27
N ILE A 410 -76.05 81.39 127.14
CA ILE A 410 -77.31 82.14 127.02
C ILE A 410 -78.40 81.47 127.85
N LYS A 411 -78.58 80.14 127.75
CA LYS A 411 -79.55 79.39 128.58
C LYS A 411 -79.31 79.57 130.07
N ALA A 412 -78.04 79.58 130.51
CA ALA A 412 -77.69 79.85 131.90
C ALA A 412 -78.08 81.27 132.34
N LYS A 413 -77.94 82.27 131.47
CA LYS A 413 -78.37 83.64 131.75
C LYS A 413 -79.90 83.80 131.76
N GLU A 414 -80.61 83.11 130.87
CA GLU A 414 -82.09 83.08 130.86
C GLU A 414 -82.66 82.47 132.14
N ALA A 415 -82.04 81.41 132.68
CA ALA A 415 -82.43 80.82 133.96
C ALA A 415 -82.27 81.79 135.15
N ILE A 416 -81.21 82.61 135.14
CA ILE A 416 -80.98 83.64 136.17
C ILE A 416 -82.02 84.77 136.09
N VAL A 417 -82.48 85.12 134.88
CA VAL A 417 -83.54 86.13 134.68
C VAL A 417 -84.89 85.61 135.20
N LEU A 418 -85.22 84.34 134.93
CA LEU A 418 -86.44 83.70 135.40
C LEU A 418 -86.53 83.65 136.95
N GLU A 419 -85.40 83.45 137.62
CA GLU A 419 -85.33 83.46 139.10
C GLU A 419 -85.60 84.87 139.68
N LYS A 420 -85.20 85.92 138.98
CA LYS A 420 -85.42 87.32 139.41
C LYS A 420 -86.86 87.78 139.20
N ASP A 421 -87.52 87.37 138.12
CA ASP A 421 -88.92 87.71 137.85
C ASP A 421 -89.89 87.08 138.87
N LEU A 422 -89.58 85.90 139.39
CA LEU A 422 -90.38 85.26 140.45
C LEU A 422 -90.25 85.99 141.82
N LYS A 423 -89.11 86.62 142.10
CA LYS A 423 -88.90 87.42 143.33
C LYS A 423 -89.63 88.78 143.31
N ILE A 424 -89.87 89.35 142.12
CA ILE A 424 -90.58 90.64 141.97
C ILE A 424 -92.11 90.46 142.16
N LYS A 425 -92.68 89.33 141.70
CA LYS A 425 -94.11 89.04 141.91
C LYS A 425 -94.50 88.86 143.38
N ALA A 426 -93.61 88.29 144.21
CA ALA A 426 -93.88 88.06 145.63
C ALA A 426 -93.95 89.38 146.47
N VAL A 427 -93.24 90.43 146.06
CA VAL A 427 -93.22 91.72 146.79
C VAL A 427 -94.42 92.61 146.43
N GLY A 428 -95.02 92.40 145.25
CA GLY A 428 -96.20 93.16 144.80
C GLY A 428 -97.49 92.82 145.55
N GLU A 429 -97.63 91.61 146.09
CA GLU A 429 -98.86 91.12 146.72
C GLU A 429 -98.96 91.47 148.23
N GLU A 430 -97.85 91.75 148.92
CA GLU A 430 -97.85 92.11 150.35
C GLU A 430 -98.21 93.59 150.64
N LEU A 431 -97.95 94.52 149.71
CA LEU A 431 -98.12 95.96 149.97
C LEU A 431 -99.58 96.44 149.88
N GLN A 432 -100.45 95.70 149.19
CA GLN A 432 -101.85 96.08 148.98
C GLN A 432 -102.74 95.74 150.20
N ALA A 433 -102.35 94.77 151.03
CA ALA A 433 -103.15 94.30 152.18
C ALA A 433 -103.06 95.21 153.43
N GLN A 434 -102.12 96.16 153.46
CA GLN A 434 -101.85 96.98 154.65
C GLN A 434 -102.57 98.34 154.63
N LYS A 435 -103.06 98.79 153.47
CA LYS A 435 -103.79 100.07 153.33
C LYS A 435 -105.23 100.03 153.85
N ASP A 436 -105.91 98.87 153.83
CA ASP A 436 -107.35 98.81 154.10
C ASP A 436 -107.74 98.81 155.61
N LYS A 437 -106.79 98.65 156.54
CA LYS A 437 -107.09 98.56 157.98
C LYS A 437 -107.19 99.90 158.72
N ASN A 438 -106.66 101.00 158.17
CA ASN A 438 -106.52 102.25 158.93
C ASN A 438 -107.77 103.17 158.89
N ILE A 439 -108.70 102.92 157.97
CA ILE A 439 -109.85 103.81 157.72
C ILE A 439 -110.97 103.64 158.77
N TYR A 440 -111.23 102.41 159.19
CA TYR A 440 -112.37 102.09 160.06
C TYR A 440 -112.18 102.50 161.53
N PHE A 441 -110.94 102.72 161.99
CA PHE A 441 -110.66 103.05 163.39
C PHE A 441 -110.97 104.52 163.74
N ASN A 442 -110.60 105.47 162.88
CA ASN A 442 -110.68 106.90 163.21
C ASN A 442 -112.10 107.47 163.13
N ILE A 443 -112.93 106.99 162.18
CA ILE A 443 -114.33 107.46 162.05
C ILE A 443 -115.21 106.93 163.20
N GLY A 444 -114.90 105.75 163.73
CA GLY A 444 -115.63 105.15 164.86
C GLY A 444 -115.45 105.88 166.21
N MET A 445 -114.48 106.79 166.33
CA MET A 445 -114.29 107.62 167.53
C MET A 445 -115.21 108.85 167.55
N VAL A 446 -115.44 109.46 166.39
CA VAL A 446 -116.28 110.66 166.25
C VAL A 446 -117.75 110.33 166.52
N ILE A 447 -118.24 109.20 166.01
CA ILE A 447 -119.64 108.75 166.17
C ILE A 447 -120.01 108.61 167.67
N ARG A 448 -119.09 108.08 168.49
CA ARG A 448 -119.29 107.91 169.94
C ARG A 448 -119.23 109.23 170.71
N LYS A 449 -118.38 110.16 170.29
CA LYS A 449 -118.17 111.45 170.97
C LYS A 449 -119.39 112.37 170.89
N TYR A 450 -120.15 112.31 169.80
CA TYR A 450 -121.29 113.21 169.55
C TYR A 450 -122.66 112.54 169.59
N LEU A 451 -122.74 111.30 170.09
CA LEU A 451 -123.99 110.53 170.25
C LEU A 451 -124.85 110.53 168.97
N ILE A 452 -124.21 110.19 167.87
CA ILE A 452 -124.81 110.17 166.53
C ILE A 452 -125.26 108.74 166.24
N ASP A 453 -126.50 108.57 165.81
CA ASP A 453 -127.09 107.23 165.63
C ASP A 453 -126.63 106.59 164.33
N SER A 454 -126.41 107.39 163.30
CA SER A 454 -125.82 106.93 162.06
C SER A 454 -125.20 108.05 161.25
N PHE A 455 -124.20 107.66 160.45
CA PHE A 455 -123.43 108.53 159.60
C PHE A 455 -123.17 107.86 158.25
N THR A 456 -123.30 108.63 157.17
CA THR A 456 -122.98 108.21 155.80
C THR A 456 -122.08 109.25 155.14
N LEU A 457 -120.91 108.80 154.68
CA LEU A 457 -119.94 109.59 153.93
C LEU A 457 -119.99 109.22 152.45
N THR A 458 -120.22 110.20 151.59
CA THR A 458 -120.33 110.01 150.14
C THR A 458 -119.59 111.09 149.37
N THR A 459 -119.13 110.76 148.16
CA THR A 459 -118.63 111.76 147.20
C THR A 459 -119.79 112.63 146.69
N ALA A 460 -119.48 113.79 146.10
CA ALA A 460 -120.45 114.62 145.37
C ALA A 460 -121.17 113.86 144.23
N GLY A 461 -120.56 112.78 143.73
CA GLY A 461 -121.15 111.86 142.75
C GLY A 461 -122.13 110.84 143.33
N GLY A 462 -122.29 110.76 144.65
CA GLY A 462 -123.14 109.78 145.33
C GLY A 462 -122.48 108.41 145.55
N GLU A 463 -121.17 108.29 145.37
CA GLU A 463 -120.43 107.06 145.67
C GLU A 463 -120.10 106.98 147.15
N ILE A 464 -120.50 105.89 147.78
CA ILE A 464 -120.35 105.67 149.22
C ILE A 464 -118.88 105.38 149.52
N ILE A 465 -118.28 106.25 150.33
CA ILE A 465 -116.90 106.08 150.81
C ILE A 465 -116.91 105.22 152.08
N GLY A 466 -117.91 105.42 152.94
CA GLY A 466 -118.09 104.65 154.16
C GLY A 466 -119.38 105.04 154.85
N SER A 467 -120.07 104.06 155.44
CA SER A 467 -121.31 104.32 156.16
C SER A 467 -121.50 103.36 157.33
N THR A 468 -122.15 103.88 158.36
CA THR A 468 -122.66 103.12 159.51
C THR A 468 -124.19 103.03 159.49
N SER A 469 -124.83 103.61 158.48
CA SER A 469 -126.27 103.56 158.27
C SER A 469 -126.72 102.18 157.78
N LYS A 470 -127.92 101.76 158.19
CA LYS A 470 -128.60 100.57 157.65
C LYS A 470 -129.17 100.79 156.24
N THR A 471 -129.27 102.05 155.82
CA THR A 471 -129.79 102.46 154.50
C THR A 471 -128.82 103.44 153.81
N PRO A 472 -127.55 103.04 153.60
CA PRO A 472 -126.50 103.97 153.19
C PRO A 472 -126.68 104.48 151.74
N GLN A 473 -127.35 103.72 150.87
CA GLN A 473 -127.67 104.11 149.50
C GLN A 473 -128.77 105.18 149.44
N GLU A 474 -129.79 105.07 150.29
CA GLU A 474 -130.83 106.09 150.41
C GLU A 474 -130.26 107.39 151.00
N ASP A 475 -129.37 107.26 151.99
CA ASP A 475 -128.71 108.39 152.64
C ASP A 475 -127.77 109.13 151.68
N ALA A 476 -126.99 108.40 150.87
CA ALA A 476 -126.14 109.00 149.85
C ALA A 476 -126.95 109.66 148.71
N ALA A 477 -128.07 109.03 148.29
CA ALA A 477 -128.98 109.62 147.30
C ALA A 477 -129.64 110.90 147.84
N GLN A 478 -130.01 110.92 149.12
CA GLN A 478 -130.59 112.08 149.79
C GLN A 478 -129.57 113.22 149.94
N ALA A 479 -128.33 112.91 150.34
CA ALA A 479 -127.23 113.87 150.41
C ALA A 479 -126.90 114.47 149.03
N ARG A 480 -126.88 113.65 147.97
CA ARG A 480 -126.64 114.09 146.59
C ARG A 480 -127.77 114.97 146.05
N ALA A 481 -129.02 114.60 146.31
CA ALA A 481 -130.18 115.39 145.90
C ALA A 481 -130.16 116.79 146.53
N LEU A 482 -129.83 116.87 147.82
CA LEU A 482 -129.69 118.14 148.54
C LEU A 482 -128.48 118.96 148.04
N TRP A 483 -127.35 118.31 147.75
CA TRP A 483 -126.17 118.97 147.18
C TRP A 483 -126.45 119.60 145.81
N SER A 484 -127.19 118.91 144.92
CA SER A 484 -127.48 119.41 143.56
C SER A 484 -128.33 120.68 143.52
N GLN A 485 -129.01 121.01 144.62
CA GLN A 485 -129.87 122.19 144.73
C GLN A 485 -129.15 123.41 145.32
N MET A 486 -127.92 123.24 145.80
CA MET A 486 -127.19 124.31 146.49
C MET A 486 -126.10 124.94 145.63
N LYS A 487 -126.14 126.28 145.55
CA LYS A 487 -125.01 127.09 145.11
C LYS A 487 -124.13 127.35 146.34
N VAL A 488 -123.21 126.44 146.64
CA VAL A 488 -122.23 126.63 147.73
C VAL A 488 -120.94 127.17 147.13
N GLU A 489 -120.45 128.31 147.65
CA GLU A 489 -119.17 128.91 147.27
C GLU A 489 -118.00 128.13 147.91
N GLU A 490 -116.94 127.95 147.14
CA GLU A 490 -115.82 127.04 147.44
C GLU A 490 -115.03 127.53 148.67
N GLY A 491 -115.03 126.76 149.77
CA GLY A 491 -114.08 126.94 150.88
C GLY A 491 -114.65 126.92 152.30
N GLU A 492 -115.96 127.05 152.50
CA GLU A 492 -116.57 127.03 153.84
C GLU A 492 -117.31 125.70 154.14
N ILE A 493 -117.19 125.21 155.39
CA ILE A 493 -118.02 124.10 155.90
C ILE A 493 -119.44 124.65 156.05
N SER A 494 -120.26 124.40 155.03
CA SER A 494 -121.68 124.72 155.08
C SER A 494 -122.41 123.64 155.90
N ARG A 495 -123.53 123.99 156.55
CA ARG A 495 -124.39 123.02 157.24
C ARG A 495 -125.86 123.30 157.01
N ILE A 496 -126.64 122.22 156.90
CA ILE A 496 -128.09 122.27 156.75
C ILE A 496 -128.73 121.44 157.86
N GLU A 497 -129.58 122.07 158.66
CA GLU A 497 -130.51 121.36 159.54
C GLU A 497 -131.79 121.06 158.76
N ILE A 498 -132.08 119.78 158.56
CA ILE A 498 -133.30 119.32 157.89
C ILE A 498 -134.36 119.11 158.99
N VAL A 499 -135.35 119.99 159.06
CA VAL A 499 -136.42 119.91 160.07
C VAL A 499 -137.43 118.82 159.68
N GLY A 500 -137.41 117.70 160.40
CA GLY A 500 -138.34 116.57 160.26
C GLY A 500 -138.58 115.87 161.60
N ARG A 501 -139.22 114.69 161.61
CA ARG A 501 -139.45 113.90 162.85
C ARG A 501 -138.15 113.44 163.55
N GLU A 502 -137.03 113.43 162.83
CA GLU A 502 -135.67 113.17 163.33
C GLU A 502 -134.78 114.36 162.95
N ALA A 503 -133.85 114.75 163.82
CA ALA A 503 -132.91 115.82 163.53
C ALA A 503 -131.80 115.28 162.60
N LYS A 504 -131.82 115.71 161.34
CA LYS A 504 -130.83 115.33 160.33
C LYS A 504 -129.95 116.52 159.97
N TYR A 505 -128.65 116.25 159.89
CA TYR A 505 -127.65 117.26 159.62
C TYR A 505 -126.82 116.84 158.42
N LEU A 506 -126.67 117.74 157.46
CA LEU A 506 -125.77 117.55 156.32
C LEU A 506 -124.58 118.49 156.48
N LEU A 507 -123.37 117.90 156.55
CA LEU A 507 -122.10 118.62 156.63
C LEU A 507 -121.36 118.48 155.30
N PHE A 508 -120.82 119.59 154.82
CA PHE A 508 -120.01 119.66 153.60
C PHE A 508 -118.55 119.85 154.00
N ILE A 509 -117.70 118.87 153.73
CA ILE A 509 -116.29 118.91 154.11
C ILE A 509 -115.45 119.03 152.82
N PRO A 510 -114.84 120.19 152.53
CA PRO A 510 -113.97 120.34 151.38
C PRO A 510 -112.68 119.53 151.57
N HIS A 511 -112.31 118.73 150.56
CA HIS A 511 -111.10 117.90 150.58
C HIS A 511 -110.43 117.86 149.19
N GLY A 512 -109.37 118.66 149.00
CA GLY A 512 -108.68 118.79 147.71
C GLY A 512 -109.55 119.52 146.66
N SER A 513 -109.62 119.00 145.43
CA SER A 513 -110.52 119.50 144.38
C SER A 513 -111.93 118.91 144.44
N THR A 514 -112.25 118.16 145.51
CA THR A 514 -113.51 117.43 145.65
C THR A 514 -114.20 117.72 146.99
N HIS A 515 -115.53 117.67 146.98
CA HIS A 515 -116.34 117.85 148.19
C HIS A 515 -116.82 116.49 148.71
N VAL A 516 -116.68 116.27 150.01
CA VAL A 516 -117.17 115.07 150.69
C VAL A 516 -118.40 115.43 151.52
N LEU A 517 -119.48 114.67 151.31
CA LEU A 517 -120.79 114.88 151.90
C LEU A 517 -120.97 113.94 153.09
N SER A 518 -121.35 114.50 154.24
CA SER A 518 -121.61 113.76 155.48
C SER A 518 -123.07 113.95 155.90
N LEU A 519 -123.90 112.93 155.71
CA LEU A 519 -125.27 112.90 156.25
C LEU A 519 -125.28 112.24 157.64
N LEU A 520 -125.81 112.97 158.62
CA LEU A 520 -125.85 112.58 160.01
C LEU A 520 -127.29 112.53 160.51
N LYS A 521 -127.62 111.51 161.31
CA LYS A 521 -128.92 111.37 161.98
C LYS A 521 -128.72 111.30 163.49
N SER A 522 -129.48 112.10 164.23
CA SER A 522 -129.49 112.05 165.70
C SER A 522 -130.91 112.17 166.25
N GLU A 523 -131.23 111.36 167.26
CA GLU A 523 -132.48 111.44 168.03
C GLU A 523 -132.57 112.72 168.88
N LYS A 524 -131.44 113.33 169.25
CA LYS A 524 -131.39 114.57 170.04
C LYS A 524 -130.92 115.73 169.18
N LYS A 525 -131.54 116.89 169.37
CA LYS A 525 -131.10 118.12 168.69
C LYS A 525 -129.68 118.47 169.17
N ILE A 526 -128.73 118.45 168.25
CA ILE A 526 -127.33 118.80 168.51
C ILE A 526 -127.24 120.33 168.48
N SER A 527 -126.59 120.93 169.48
CA SER A 527 -126.42 122.39 169.54
C SER A 527 -125.48 122.87 168.43
N GLY A 528 -125.63 124.14 168.03
CA GLY A 528 -124.79 124.73 166.98
C GLY A 528 -123.29 124.60 167.27
N GLU A 529 -122.85 124.80 168.52
CA GLU A 529 -121.43 124.67 168.90
C GLU A 529 -120.90 123.23 168.79
N MET A 530 -121.74 122.22 169.07
CA MET A 530 -121.33 120.81 168.98
C MET A 530 -121.19 120.33 167.54
N LEU A 531 -122.01 120.84 166.63
CA LEU A 531 -121.90 120.54 165.19
C LEU A 531 -120.60 121.09 164.60
N ASP A 532 -120.15 122.26 165.05
CA ASP A 532 -118.91 122.88 164.56
C ASP A 532 -117.68 122.11 165.08
N ALA A 533 -117.69 121.68 166.35
CA ALA A 533 -116.64 120.82 166.91
C ALA A 533 -116.55 119.45 166.20
N MET A 534 -117.70 118.89 165.83
CA MET A 534 -117.77 117.61 165.12
C MET A 534 -117.24 117.68 163.68
N ALA A 535 -117.49 118.79 162.98
CA ALA A 535 -116.99 119.01 161.64
C ALA A 535 -115.46 119.08 161.60
N GLU A 536 -114.83 119.74 162.58
CA GLU A 536 -113.37 119.80 162.71
C GLU A 536 -112.76 118.44 163.10
N ASP A 537 -113.41 117.67 163.99
CA ASP A 537 -112.96 116.30 164.30
C ASP A 537 -113.05 115.35 163.09
N LEU A 538 -114.08 115.50 162.24
CA LEU A 538 -114.20 114.75 160.97
C LEU A 538 -113.12 115.15 159.96
N LYS A 539 -112.80 116.44 159.87
CA LYS A 539 -111.75 116.96 159.00
C LYS A 539 -110.37 116.44 159.42
N ALA A 540 -110.08 116.39 160.71
CA ALA A 540 -108.84 115.83 161.24
C ALA A 540 -108.73 114.31 160.99
N ALA A 541 -109.83 113.56 161.11
CA ALA A 541 -109.85 112.13 160.83
C ALA A 541 -109.63 111.79 159.34
N LEU A 542 -110.07 112.68 158.43
CA LEU A 542 -109.93 112.50 156.99
C LEU A 542 -108.58 113.01 156.44
N GLY A 543 -107.92 113.97 157.09
CA GLY A 543 -106.63 114.52 156.66
C GLY A 543 -105.42 113.58 156.76
N LEU A 544 -105.58 112.37 157.33
CA LEU A 544 -104.55 111.32 157.43
C LEU A 544 -104.68 110.22 156.36
N LEU A 545 -105.63 110.35 155.42
CA LEU A 545 -106.05 109.26 154.53
C LEU A 545 -105.65 109.42 153.06
N PHE A 546 -104.99 110.52 152.67
CA PHE A 546 -104.56 110.75 151.29
C PHE A 546 -103.12 111.26 151.19
#